data_AF-A0AA35X429-F1
#
_entry.id   AF-A0AA35X429-F1
#
_cell.length_a   1.000
_cell.length_b   1.000
_cell.length_c   1.000
_cell.angle_alpha   90.00
_cell.angle_beta   90.00
_cell.angle_gamma   90.00
#
_symmetry.space_group_name_H-M   'P 1'
#
loop_
_entity.id
_entity.type
_entity.pdbx_description
1 polymer ?
#
loop_
_entity_poly.entity_id
_entity_poly.type
_entity_poly.pdbx_seq_one_letter_code
_entity_poly.pdbx_strand_id
1 'polypeptide(L)'
;MPVTNAEILNQIHLSGEAPCSLFQPHPMKANFCVGCSKLVNKHEAASIPDDDCLLRAIEFSQSKEKVPSCIEERREGRGGLWHGGFKAVMNHDFLRAEGITHVVNTAKGLEMFGRKYTVSLKLNSLPQSLEHVWGDLSEQTVPSLGPGEGFHQQTSPVILQETLARREDKLV
;
A
#
# COMPACT_ATOMS: atom_id res chain seq x y z
N MET A 1 15.67 7.32 -9.06
CA MET A 1 16.61 6.18 -9.20
C MET A 1 15.77 4.93 -9.42
N PRO A 2 16.24 3.89 -10.12
CA PRO A 2 15.49 2.64 -10.18
C PRO A 2 15.36 2.08 -8.76
N VAL A 3 14.14 1.74 -8.36
CA VAL A 3 13.85 1.14 -7.05
C VAL A 3 14.49 -0.23 -7.01
N THR A 4 15.23 -0.52 -5.95
CA THR A 4 15.91 -1.80 -5.80
C THR A 4 15.04 -2.81 -5.06
N ASN A 5 15.25 -4.09 -5.34
CA ASN A 5 14.61 -5.19 -4.61
C ASN A 5 14.68 -5.05 -3.09
N ALA A 6 15.82 -4.59 -2.55
CA ALA A 6 16.02 -4.40 -1.11
C ALA A 6 15.01 -3.39 -0.52
N GLU A 7 14.73 -2.30 -1.23
CA GLU A 7 13.76 -1.29 -0.78
C GLU A 7 12.32 -1.79 -0.81
N ILE A 8 11.99 -2.67 -1.75
CA ILE A 8 10.67 -3.31 -1.85
C ILE A 8 10.49 -4.33 -0.73
N LEU A 9 11.50 -5.17 -0.52
CA LEU A 9 11.48 -6.22 0.50
C LEU A 9 11.34 -5.64 1.91
N ASN A 10 11.91 -4.46 2.17
CA ASN A 10 11.72 -3.74 3.44
C ASN A 10 10.29 -3.26 3.68
N GLN A 11 9.45 -3.21 2.63
CA GLN A 11 8.05 -2.82 2.73
C GLN A 11 7.10 -4.03 2.82
N ILE A 12 7.61 -5.27 2.79
CA ILE A 12 6.79 -6.47 2.76
C ILE A 12 7.06 -7.31 4.00
N HIS A 13 5.99 -7.71 4.69
CA HIS A 13 6.12 -8.69 5.75
C HIS A 13 6.38 -10.10 5.18
N LEU A 14 7.54 -10.67 5.49
CA LEU A 14 7.97 -12.00 5.09
C LEU A 14 8.14 -12.87 6.34
N SER A 15 7.36 -13.94 6.46
CA SER A 15 7.33 -14.77 7.68
C SER A 15 8.33 -15.93 7.70
N GLY A 16 8.90 -16.31 6.56
CA GLY A 16 9.88 -17.41 6.48
C GLY A 16 9.34 -18.82 6.77
N GLU A 17 8.02 -19.01 6.85
CA GLU A 17 7.39 -20.30 7.11
C GLU A 17 7.49 -21.31 5.94
N ALA A 18 7.88 -20.87 4.75
CA ALA A 18 7.98 -21.70 3.56
C ALA A 18 9.36 -22.40 3.50
N PRO A 19 9.41 -23.71 3.26
CA PRO A 19 10.67 -24.46 3.22
C PRO A 19 11.46 -24.27 1.92
N CYS A 20 10.99 -23.44 0.99
CA CYS A 20 11.61 -23.28 -0.32
C CYS A 20 12.85 -22.40 -0.22
N SER A 21 13.98 -22.91 -0.73
CA SER A 21 15.18 -22.11 -0.96
C SER A 21 15.01 -21.08 -2.08
N LEU A 22 14.09 -21.32 -3.02
CA LEU A 22 13.81 -20.45 -4.15
C LEU A 22 12.30 -20.33 -4.39
N PHE A 23 11.78 -19.11 -4.36
CA PHE A 23 10.41 -18.78 -4.74
C PHE A 23 10.27 -18.80 -6.26
N GLN A 24 9.30 -19.55 -6.76
CA GLN A 24 8.98 -19.62 -8.19
C GLN A 24 7.52 -19.23 -8.40
N PRO A 25 7.22 -18.05 -8.98
CA PRO A 25 5.85 -17.58 -9.11
C PRO A 25 5.03 -18.49 -10.04
N HIS A 26 3.84 -18.88 -9.58
CA HIS A 26 2.93 -19.71 -10.38
C HIS A 26 2.39 -18.94 -11.60
N PRO A 27 2.40 -19.51 -12.82
CA PRO A 27 2.09 -18.79 -14.07
C PRO A 27 0.75 -18.04 -14.07
N MET A 28 -0.27 -18.64 -13.44
CA MET A 28 -1.62 -18.07 -13.36
C MET A 28 -1.92 -17.34 -12.05
N LYS A 29 -1.08 -17.52 -11.02
CA LYS A 29 -1.31 -17.02 -9.65
C LYS A 29 0.03 -16.62 -9.08
N ALA A 30 0.62 -15.55 -9.63
CA ALA A 30 2.02 -15.22 -9.40
C ALA A 30 2.38 -14.98 -7.92
N ASN A 31 1.40 -14.78 -7.04
CA ASN A 31 1.59 -14.69 -5.60
C ASN A 31 1.79 -16.04 -4.90
N PHE A 32 1.58 -17.17 -5.58
CA PHE A 32 1.83 -18.52 -5.07
C PHE A 32 3.13 -19.09 -5.63
N CYS A 33 3.88 -19.80 -4.78
CA CYS A 33 5.04 -20.56 -5.20
C CYS A 33 4.60 -21.87 -5.88
N VAL A 34 5.19 -22.22 -7.03
CA VAL A 34 4.95 -23.51 -7.70
C VAL A 34 5.39 -24.68 -6.81
N GLY A 35 6.50 -24.55 -6.10
CA GLY A 35 7.09 -25.65 -5.32
C GLY A 35 6.31 -26.03 -4.06
N CYS A 36 5.89 -25.04 -3.26
CA CYS A 36 5.21 -25.29 -1.99
C CYS A 36 3.75 -24.86 -1.95
N SER A 37 3.23 -24.21 -3.01
CA SER A 37 1.89 -23.63 -3.03
C SER A 37 1.59 -22.67 -1.86
N LYS A 38 2.62 -22.09 -1.23
CA LYS A 38 2.47 -21.01 -0.25
C LYS A 38 2.57 -19.64 -0.92
N LEU A 39 2.06 -18.63 -0.24
CA LEU A 39 2.11 -17.23 -0.67
C LEU A 39 3.54 -16.67 -0.57
N VAL A 40 3.87 -15.68 -1.41
CA VAL A 40 5.18 -15.00 -1.37
C VAL A 40 5.53 -14.45 0.02
N ASN A 41 4.55 -14.01 0.80
CA ASN A 41 4.78 -13.49 2.16
C ASN A 41 5.13 -14.57 3.20
N LYS A 42 5.05 -15.85 2.84
CA LYS A 42 5.49 -16.98 3.66
C LYS A 42 6.94 -17.35 3.40
N HIS A 43 7.59 -16.76 2.40
CA HIS A 43 8.98 -17.02 2.06
C HIS A 43 9.92 -16.06 2.79
N GLU A 44 11.21 -16.40 2.87
CA GLU A 44 12.24 -15.48 3.33
C GLU A 44 12.72 -14.59 2.18
N ALA A 45 13.23 -13.39 2.50
CA ALA A 45 13.78 -12.46 1.52
C ALA A 45 14.85 -13.09 0.63
N ALA A 46 15.72 -13.91 1.23
CA ALA A 46 16.82 -14.61 0.53
C ALA A 46 16.33 -15.65 -0.50
N SER A 47 15.08 -16.11 -0.39
CA SER A 47 14.51 -17.07 -1.34
C SER A 47 13.88 -16.42 -2.56
N ILE A 48 13.78 -15.09 -2.62
CA ILE A 48 13.19 -14.35 -3.73
C ILE A 48 14.31 -13.99 -4.72
N PRO A 49 14.32 -14.56 -5.95
CA PRO A 49 15.49 -14.51 -6.84
C PRO A 49 15.77 -13.14 -7.43
N ASP A 50 14.72 -12.41 -7.82
CA ASP A 50 14.82 -11.19 -8.60
C ASP A 50 13.57 -10.30 -8.43
N ASP A 51 13.70 -9.05 -8.87
CA ASP A 51 12.68 -8.01 -8.76
C ASP A 51 11.42 -8.35 -9.58
N ASP A 52 11.56 -8.98 -10.75
CA ASP A 52 10.40 -9.33 -11.58
C ASP A 52 9.50 -10.36 -10.88
N CYS A 53 10.09 -11.37 -10.24
CA CYS A 53 9.35 -12.36 -9.46
C CYS A 53 8.55 -11.71 -8.32
N LEU A 54 9.19 -10.79 -7.59
CA LEU A 54 8.54 -10.07 -6.50
C LEU A 54 7.41 -9.18 -7.02
N LEU A 55 7.67 -8.36 -8.04
CA LEU A 55 6.70 -7.44 -8.62
C LEU A 55 5.45 -8.16 -9.13
N ARG A 56 5.63 -9.28 -9.84
CA ARG A 56 4.50 -10.09 -10.33
C ARG A 56 3.66 -10.66 -9.19
N ALA A 57 4.30 -11.09 -8.11
CA ALA A 57 3.62 -11.60 -6.92
C ALA A 57 2.80 -10.51 -6.20
N ILE A 58 3.37 -9.31 -6.06
CA ILE A 58 2.69 -8.15 -5.46
C ILE A 58 1.50 -7.72 -6.33
N GLU A 59 1.71 -7.56 -7.64
CA GLU A 59 0.68 -7.12 -8.57
C GLU A 59 -0.55 -8.05 -8.54
N PHE A 60 -0.30 -9.37 -8.50
CA PHE A 60 -1.39 -10.34 -8.40
C PHE A 60 -2.11 -10.28 -7.05
N SER A 61 -1.37 -10.11 -5.96
CA SER A 61 -1.94 -10.05 -4.60
C SER A 61 -2.90 -8.86 -4.44
N GLN A 62 -2.60 -7.73 -5.08
CA GLN A 62 -3.43 -6.51 -5.02
C GLN A 62 -4.62 -6.50 -5.99
N SER A 63 -4.77 -7.52 -6.84
CA SER A 63 -5.82 -7.51 -7.88
C SER A 63 -7.25 -7.55 -7.33
N LYS A 64 -7.44 -7.94 -6.05
CA LYS A 64 -8.77 -8.23 -5.49
C LYS A 64 -9.30 -7.19 -4.50
N GLU A 65 -8.43 -6.42 -3.86
CA GLU A 65 -8.84 -5.53 -2.77
C GLU A 65 -9.01 -4.09 -3.29
N LYS A 66 -10.27 -3.65 -3.39
CA LYS A 66 -10.65 -2.30 -3.85
C LYS A 66 -11.16 -1.39 -2.73
N VAL A 67 -11.38 -1.94 -1.54
CA VAL A 67 -11.93 -1.22 -0.39
C VAL A 67 -10.84 -1.16 0.67
N PRO A 68 -10.45 0.03 1.12
CA PRO A 68 -9.45 0.15 2.18
C PRO A 68 -10.06 -0.27 3.53
N SER A 69 -9.20 -0.70 4.44
CA SER A 69 -9.56 -0.99 5.83
C SER A 69 -9.68 0.31 6.63
N CYS A 70 -10.71 0.42 7.45
CA CYS A 70 -10.84 1.54 8.40
C CYS A 70 -9.91 1.28 9.60
N ILE A 71 -9.00 2.23 9.89
CA ILE A 71 -8.18 2.24 11.10
C ILE A 71 -8.88 3.04 12.19
N GLU A 72 -9.37 4.23 11.84
CA GLU A 72 -10.08 5.11 12.77
C GLU A 72 -11.34 5.66 12.12
N GLU A 73 -12.48 5.43 12.75
CA GLU A 73 -13.77 5.94 12.30
C GLU A 73 -13.87 7.45 12.53
N ARG A 74 -14.62 8.12 11.66
CA ARG A 74 -14.93 9.55 11.83
C ARG A 74 -15.72 9.77 13.12
N ARG A 75 -15.33 10.80 13.87
CA ARG A 75 -16.04 11.26 15.08
C ARG A 75 -16.23 12.77 15.04
N GLU A 76 -17.07 13.31 15.91
CA GLU A 76 -17.29 14.76 15.99
C GLU A 76 -15.97 15.49 16.24
N GLY A 77 -15.58 16.38 15.32
CA GLY A 77 -14.30 17.10 15.36
C GLY A 77 -13.06 16.28 14.99
N ARG A 78 -13.20 15.01 14.56
CA ARG A 78 -12.08 14.17 14.13
C ARG A 78 -12.35 13.51 12.77
N GLY A 79 -11.40 13.67 11.84
CA GLY A 79 -11.36 12.92 10.60
C GLY A 79 -11.21 11.42 10.84
N GLY A 80 -11.56 10.61 9.83
CA GLY A 80 -11.26 9.18 9.86
C GLY A 80 -9.89 8.88 9.24
N LEU A 81 -9.39 7.68 9.51
CA LEU A 81 -8.16 7.14 8.93
C LEU A 81 -8.45 5.79 8.30
N TRP A 82 -8.04 5.63 7.05
CA TRP A 82 -8.18 4.39 6.29
C TRP A 82 -6.82 3.95 5.76
N HIS A 83 -6.69 2.66 5.49
CA HIS A 83 -5.48 2.04 4.99
C HIS A 83 -5.79 1.08 3.86
N GLY A 84 -5.10 1.23 2.74
CA GLY A 84 -5.31 0.33 1.61
C GLY A 84 -4.24 0.45 0.54
N GLY A 85 -4.17 -0.56 -0.31
CA GLY A 85 -3.25 -0.57 -1.43
C GLY A 85 -3.66 0.39 -2.55
N PHE A 86 -2.86 0.42 -3.61
CA PHE A 86 -3.08 1.27 -4.78
C PHE A 86 -4.51 1.18 -5.34
N LYS A 87 -5.08 -0.02 -5.42
CA LYS A 87 -6.45 -0.23 -5.93
C LYS A 87 -7.54 0.39 -5.07
N ALA A 88 -7.33 0.55 -3.78
CA ALA A 88 -8.25 1.25 -2.89
C ALA A 88 -8.26 2.76 -3.18
N VAL A 89 -7.09 3.34 -3.44
CA VAL A 89 -6.96 4.74 -3.85
C VAL A 89 -7.59 4.99 -5.23
N MET A 90 -7.60 4.00 -6.11
CA MET A 90 -8.28 4.09 -7.41
C MET A 90 -9.80 3.93 -7.33
N ASN A 91 -10.37 3.63 -6.16
CA ASN A 91 -11.81 3.44 -5.98
C ASN A 91 -12.51 4.78 -5.68
N HIS A 92 -12.78 5.57 -6.71
CA HIS A 92 -13.40 6.89 -6.56
C HIS A 92 -14.77 6.89 -5.90
N ASP A 93 -15.56 5.82 -6.08
CA ASP A 93 -16.87 5.70 -5.43
C ASP A 93 -16.70 5.63 -3.91
N PHE A 94 -15.74 4.82 -3.45
CA PHE A 94 -15.37 4.76 -2.04
C PHE A 94 -14.83 6.10 -1.53
N LEU A 95 -13.87 6.71 -2.24
CA LEU A 95 -13.28 7.99 -1.84
C LEU A 95 -14.36 9.07 -1.67
N ARG A 96 -15.34 9.11 -2.57
CA ARG A 96 -16.45 10.07 -2.51
C ARG A 96 -17.43 9.75 -1.39
N ALA A 97 -17.80 8.47 -1.23
CA ALA A 97 -18.73 8.03 -0.20
C ALA A 97 -18.21 8.33 1.21
N GLU A 98 -16.93 8.05 1.47
CA GLU A 98 -16.28 8.34 2.74
C GLU A 98 -15.79 9.79 2.84
N GLY A 99 -15.93 10.60 1.78
CA GLY A 99 -15.48 11.99 1.75
C GLY A 99 -13.97 12.16 1.97
N ILE A 100 -13.16 11.21 1.48
CA ILE A 100 -11.70 11.26 1.58
C ILE A 100 -11.17 12.49 0.85
N THR A 101 -10.31 13.23 1.53
CA THR A 101 -9.76 14.51 1.05
C THR A 101 -8.26 14.47 0.83
N HIS A 102 -7.58 13.51 1.47
CA HIS A 102 -6.13 13.36 1.39
C HIS A 102 -5.77 11.90 1.21
N VAL A 103 -4.76 11.65 0.38
CA VAL A 103 -4.13 10.34 0.21
C VAL A 103 -2.64 10.53 0.47
N VAL A 104 -2.14 9.86 1.49
CA VAL A 104 -0.73 9.87 1.86
C VAL A 104 -0.10 8.59 1.33
N ASN A 105 0.79 8.71 0.36
CA ASN A 105 1.54 7.57 -0.14
C ASN A 105 2.74 7.28 0.76
N THR A 106 2.69 6.17 1.48
CA THR A 106 3.79 5.70 2.32
C THR A 106 4.65 4.66 1.60
N ALA A 107 4.19 4.15 0.46
CA ALA A 107 4.91 3.19 -0.35
C ALA A 107 5.99 3.86 -1.21
N LYS A 108 7.22 3.37 -1.10
CA LYS A 108 8.30 3.74 -2.03
C LYS A 108 8.23 2.89 -3.27
N GLY A 109 8.50 3.53 -4.41
CA GLY A 109 8.71 2.84 -5.66
C GLY A 109 7.47 2.46 -6.43
N LEU A 110 6.34 3.15 -6.24
CA LEU A 110 5.10 2.85 -6.97
C LEU A 110 5.25 2.90 -8.50
N GLU A 111 6.25 3.60 -9.02
CA GLU A 111 6.67 3.56 -10.42
C GLU A 111 6.94 2.14 -10.96
N MET A 112 7.24 1.16 -10.10
CA MET A 112 7.44 -0.23 -10.49
C MET A 112 6.16 -0.94 -10.97
N PHE A 113 4.99 -0.43 -10.60
CA PHE A 113 3.73 -0.88 -11.21
C PHE A 113 3.58 -0.36 -12.66
N GLY A 114 4.61 0.34 -13.16
CA GLY A 114 4.88 0.62 -14.55
C GLY A 114 3.78 1.42 -15.23
N ARG A 115 3.53 1.11 -16.49
CA ARG A 115 2.58 1.84 -17.33
C ARG A 115 1.17 1.89 -16.73
N LYS A 116 0.74 0.86 -15.99
CA LYS A 116 -0.59 0.85 -15.36
C LYS A 116 -0.72 1.94 -14.30
N TYR A 117 0.30 2.13 -13.47
CA TYR A 117 0.32 3.19 -12.46
C TYR A 117 0.38 4.58 -13.12
N THR A 118 1.32 4.79 -14.06
CA THR A 118 1.46 6.08 -14.75
C THR A 118 0.20 6.46 -15.54
N VAL A 119 -0.43 5.49 -16.21
CA VAL A 119 -1.68 5.70 -16.95
C VAL A 119 -2.84 5.97 -16.01
N SER A 120 -2.88 5.29 -14.86
CA SER A 120 -3.93 5.50 -13.85
C SER A 120 -3.84 6.88 -13.21
N LEU A 121 -2.64 7.38 -12.91
CA LEU A 121 -2.43 8.75 -12.43
C LEU A 121 -2.86 9.81 -13.46
N LYS A 122 -2.62 9.55 -14.76
CA LYS A 122 -2.96 10.49 -15.85
C LYS A 122 -4.44 10.49 -16.21
N LEU A 123 -5.08 9.32 -16.23
CA LEU A 123 -6.49 9.17 -16.61
C LEU A 123 -7.45 9.49 -15.47
N ASN A 124 -7.03 9.21 -14.24
CA ASN A 124 -7.83 9.45 -13.06
C ASN A 124 -7.21 10.60 -12.28
N SER A 125 -7.21 11.79 -12.89
CA SER A 125 -7.01 13.01 -12.13
C SER A 125 -7.90 12.90 -10.89
N LEU A 126 -7.28 12.73 -9.71
CA LEU A 126 -8.00 12.69 -8.46
C LEU A 126 -8.95 13.90 -8.43
N PRO A 127 -10.15 13.79 -7.83
CA PRO A 127 -11.08 14.90 -7.71
C PRO A 127 -10.31 16.18 -7.37
N GLN A 128 -10.55 17.31 -8.06
CA GLN A 128 -9.80 18.55 -7.85
C GLN A 128 -9.77 19.02 -6.37
N SER A 129 -10.68 18.51 -5.54
CA SER A 129 -10.76 18.73 -4.10
C SER A 129 -9.82 17.88 -3.24
N LEU A 130 -9.17 16.85 -3.81
CA LEU A 130 -8.09 16.14 -3.15
C LEU A 130 -6.82 16.95 -3.37
N GLU A 131 -6.42 17.72 -2.37
CA GLU A 131 -5.09 18.32 -2.38
C GLU A 131 -4.07 17.19 -2.48
N HIS A 132 -3.33 17.18 -3.59
CA HIS A 132 -2.25 16.25 -3.84
C HIS A 132 -1.08 16.55 -2.89
N VAL A 133 -1.25 16.24 -1.61
CA VAL A 133 -0.12 16.13 -0.69
C VAL A 133 0.46 14.73 -0.86
N TRP A 134 1.05 14.49 -2.04
CA TRP A 134 2.02 13.40 -2.21
C TRP A 134 3.28 13.81 -1.46
N GLY A 135 3.22 13.79 -0.13
CA GLY A 135 4.40 13.91 0.70
C GLY A 135 5.10 12.57 0.73
N ASP A 136 6.29 12.47 0.14
CA ASP A 136 7.19 11.38 0.50
C ASP A 136 7.54 11.58 1.98
N LEU A 137 7.02 10.73 2.86
CA LEU A 137 7.30 10.81 4.29
C LEU A 137 8.79 10.70 4.60
N SER A 138 9.61 10.19 3.67
CA SER A 138 11.06 10.19 3.85
C SER A 138 11.72 11.56 3.66
N GLU A 139 11.00 12.55 3.14
CA GLU A 139 11.47 13.94 2.98
C GLU A 139 10.84 14.91 3.99
N GLN A 140 9.83 14.48 4.75
CA GLN A 140 9.20 15.33 5.76
C GLN A 140 9.94 15.24 7.10
N THR A 141 10.76 16.24 7.41
CA THR A 141 11.13 16.53 8.79
C THR A 141 9.86 16.93 9.55
N VAL A 142 9.36 16.04 10.41
CA VAL A 142 8.26 16.36 11.33
C VAL A 142 8.71 17.56 12.17
N PRO A 143 8.09 18.74 12.07
CA PRO A 143 8.43 19.84 12.94
C PRO A 143 8.21 19.37 14.37
N SER A 144 9.22 19.49 15.23
CA SER A 144 9.09 19.18 16.65
C SER A 144 7.92 20.00 17.20
N LEU A 145 6.81 19.33 17.53
CA LEU A 145 5.63 19.97 18.09
C LEU A 145 6.04 20.64 19.41
N GLY A 146 6.11 21.97 19.39
CA GLY A 146 6.27 22.76 20.59
C GLY A 146 5.08 22.53 21.53
N PRO A 147 5.31 22.51 22.85
CA PRO A 147 4.22 22.33 23.80
C PRO A 147 3.38 23.60 23.86
N GLY A 148 2.17 23.57 23.30
CA GLY A 148 1.08 24.40 23.84
C GLY A 148 0.38 25.40 22.94
N GLU A 149 -0.01 25.07 21.71
CA GLU A 149 -1.09 25.81 21.04
C GLU A 149 -2.20 24.88 20.54
N GLY A 150 -3.42 25.15 21.01
CA GLY A 150 -4.63 24.40 20.68
C GLY A 150 -4.99 24.59 19.22
N PHE A 151 -4.58 23.64 18.39
CA PHE A 151 -4.97 23.57 16.99
C PHE A 151 -6.43 23.14 16.89
N HIS A 152 -7.33 24.06 16.53
CA HIS A 152 -8.65 23.70 16.02
C HIS A 152 -8.50 23.29 14.55
N GLN A 153 -7.86 22.15 14.34
CA GLN A 153 -7.63 21.57 13.02
C GLN A 153 -8.90 20.82 12.62
N GLN A 154 -9.60 21.31 11.59
CA GLN A 154 -10.52 20.49 10.82
C GLN A 154 -9.72 19.33 10.22
N THR A 155 -9.64 18.22 10.94
CA THR A 155 -8.92 17.04 10.47
C THR A 155 -9.79 16.38 9.42
N SER A 156 -9.40 16.56 8.16
CA SER A 156 -10.10 15.93 7.05
C SER A 156 -9.64 14.46 6.94
N PRO A 157 -10.51 13.56 6.47
CA PRO A 157 -10.21 12.14 6.39
C PRO A 157 -9.04 11.82 5.45
N VAL A 158 -8.15 10.90 5.89
CA VAL A 158 -6.91 10.52 5.19
C VAL A 158 -6.91 9.02 4.86
N ILE A 159 -6.46 8.65 3.66
CA ILE A 159 -6.02 7.28 3.36
C ILE A 159 -4.49 7.21 3.40
N LEU A 160 -3.96 6.27 4.18
CA LEU A 160 -2.57 5.82 4.08
C LEU A 160 -2.49 4.73 3.00
N GLN A 161 -1.77 5.03 1.93
CA GLN A 161 -1.45 4.07 0.89
C GLN A 161 -0.12 3.40 1.23
N GLU A 162 -0.18 2.19 1.80
CA GLU A 162 0.99 1.36 2.07
C GLU A 162 1.02 0.17 1.11
N THR A 163 2.22 -0.37 0.84
CA THR A 163 2.36 -1.67 0.19
C THR A 163 2.40 -2.77 1.26
N LEU A 164 1.51 -3.77 1.13
CA LEU A 164 1.57 -5.10 1.74
C LEU A 164 1.89 -5.19 3.26
N ALA A 165 0.85 -5.17 4.09
CA ALA A 165 0.48 -6.30 4.95
C ALA A 165 -0.64 -5.91 5.95
N ARG A 166 -1.83 -6.46 5.74
CA ARG A 166 -2.66 -7.03 6.82
C ARG A 166 -3.88 -7.73 6.23
N ARG A 167 -3.96 -9.03 6.45
CA ARG A 167 -5.25 -9.66 6.70
C ARG A 167 -5.09 -10.45 7.98
N GLU A 168 -5.68 -9.92 9.04
CA GLU A 168 -5.80 -10.62 10.31
C GLU A 168 -6.55 -11.93 10.08
N ASP A 169 -6.09 -12.94 10.81
CA ASP A 169 -6.68 -14.26 10.90
C ASP A 169 -8.19 -14.17 11.15
N LYS A 170 -8.99 -14.69 10.22
CA LYS A 170 -10.24 -15.34 10.59
C LYS A 170 -9.96 -16.83 10.68
N LEU A 171 -9.57 -17.24 11.88
CA LEU A 171 -9.80 -18.59 12.38
C LEU A 171 -11.31 -18.87 12.33
N VAL A 172 -11.72 -19.76 11.42
CA VAL A 172 -12.78 -20.76 11.62
C VAL A 172 -12.34 -22.03 10.91
#